data_AF-A0A958DRH5-F1
#
_entry.id   AF-A0A958DRH5-F1
#
_cell.length_a   1.000
_cell.length_b   1.000
_cell.length_c   1.000
_cell.angle_alpha   90.00
_cell.angle_beta   90.00
_cell.angle_gamma   90.00
#
_symmetry.space_group_name_H-M   'P 1'
#
loop_
_entity.id
_entity.type
_entity.pdbx_description
1 polymer ?
#
loop_
_entity_poly.entity_id
_entity_poly.type
_entity_poly.pdbx_seq_one_letter_code
_entity_poly.pdbx_strand_id
1 'polypeptide(L)'
;AEKPVEATDSSSNGKSSGGGLWVGRPYAKGGQRYGDPMKNLSHAATATQVCRYYYLLAMGKLINRQRSEEMLGYLVDPELHHKFVNSIERVAPDCKIYRKSGTWRNWHADSMLCWGPNWRRYILVGLVEDAKGEQILRDLVPAVEEVLRSHSAAYEVQ
;
A
#
# COMPACT_ATOMS: atom_id res chain seq x y z
N ALA A 1 -3.98 -23.92 21.16
CA ALA A 1 -3.75 -22.78 20.26
C ALA A 1 -5.08 -22.48 19.58
N GLU A 2 -5.67 -21.33 19.86
CA GLU A 2 -6.92 -20.91 19.22
C GLU A 2 -6.69 -20.80 17.71
N LYS A 3 -7.68 -21.23 16.92
CA LYS A 3 -7.71 -20.97 15.48
C LYS A 3 -7.48 -19.46 15.26
N PRO A 4 -6.81 -19.04 14.17
CA PRO A 4 -6.87 -17.64 13.78
C PRO A 4 -8.33 -17.24 13.83
N VAL A 5 -8.65 -16.17 14.54
CA VAL A 5 -9.99 -15.59 14.54
C VAL A 5 -10.37 -15.49 13.06
N GLU A 6 -11.30 -16.34 12.61
CA GLU A 6 -12.05 -16.05 11.40
C GLU A 6 -12.56 -14.66 11.67
N ALA A 7 -12.01 -13.68 10.96
CA ALA A 7 -12.39 -12.28 11.12
C ALA A 7 -13.92 -12.28 11.17
N THR A 8 -14.48 -12.01 12.35
CA THR A 8 -15.92 -12.10 12.62
C THR A 8 -16.70 -11.00 11.93
N ASP A 9 -16.06 -10.30 10.99
CA ASP A 9 -16.70 -9.67 9.87
C ASP A 9 -16.60 -10.60 8.66
N SER A 10 -17.55 -11.54 8.57
CA SER A 10 -17.69 -12.56 7.52
C SER A 10 -17.91 -11.99 6.10
N SER A 11 -17.68 -10.69 5.88
CA SER A 11 -17.91 -10.03 4.60
C SER A 11 -16.64 -9.60 3.85
N SER A 12 -15.52 -9.29 4.51
CA SER A 12 -14.50 -8.42 3.86
C SER A 12 -13.22 -9.08 3.32
N ASN A 13 -12.86 -10.30 3.76
CA ASN A 13 -11.58 -10.92 3.41
C ASN A 13 -11.68 -12.36 2.85
N GLY A 14 -12.88 -12.81 2.49
CA GLY A 14 -13.11 -14.15 1.93
C GLY A 14 -12.81 -14.24 0.43
N LYS A 15 -12.87 -15.46 -0.14
CA LYS A 15 -12.76 -15.66 -1.60
C LYS A 15 -13.80 -14.84 -2.38
N SER A 16 -15.03 -14.78 -1.87
CA SER A 16 -16.13 -14.04 -2.46
C SER A 16 -15.93 -12.52 -2.42
N SER A 17 -15.16 -12.00 -1.46
CA SER A 17 -14.80 -10.58 -1.36
C SER A 17 -13.44 -10.23 -1.97
N GLY A 18 -12.77 -11.19 -2.62
CA GLY A 18 -11.51 -10.96 -3.32
C GLY A 18 -10.27 -10.94 -2.41
N GLY A 19 -10.38 -11.44 -1.17
CA GLY A 19 -9.30 -11.44 -0.18
C GLY A 19 -9.12 -10.09 0.51
N GLY A 20 -7.96 -9.89 1.16
CA GLY A 20 -7.64 -8.64 1.83
C GLY A 20 -6.30 -8.64 2.54
N LEU A 21 -6.19 -7.97 3.70
CA LEU A 21 -4.96 -8.02 4.50
C LEU A 21 -4.87 -9.36 5.23
N TRP A 22 -3.87 -10.16 4.89
CA TRP A 22 -3.71 -11.52 5.39
C TRP A 22 -2.34 -11.73 6.04
N VAL A 23 -2.37 -12.14 7.30
CA VAL A 23 -1.18 -12.59 8.06
C VAL A 23 -1.44 -14.03 8.49
N GLY A 24 -1.04 -14.95 7.63
CA GLY A 24 -1.34 -16.37 7.75
C GLY A 24 -0.31 -17.18 8.52
N ARG A 25 0.82 -16.58 8.88
CA ARG A 25 1.85 -17.20 9.72
C ARG A 25 2.62 -16.12 10.48
N PRO A 26 3.25 -16.44 11.62
CA PRO A 26 4.16 -15.52 12.28
C PRO A 26 5.33 -15.14 11.35
N TYR A 27 5.83 -13.91 11.51
CA TYR A 27 7.09 -13.48 10.89
C TYR A 27 8.32 -14.16 11.54
N ALA A 28 8.18 -14.71 12.75
CA ALA A 28 9.21 -15.50 13.44
C ALA A 28 9.38 -16.91 12.83
N LYS A 29 10.50 -17.59 13.13
CA LYS A 29 10.72 -18.97 12.71
C LYS A 29 9.74 -19.91 13.43
N GLY A 30 9.09 -20.79 12.66
CA GLY A 30 8.13 -21.79 13.17
C GLY A 30 6.67 -21.32 13.15
N GLY A 31 5.76 -22.20 13.57
CA GLY A 31 4.32 -21.93 13.65
C GLY A 31 3.51 -22.45 12.46
N GLN A 32 2.20 -22.59 12.70
CA GLN A 32 1.25 -23.05 11.69
C GLN A 32 1.04 -21.98 10.61
N ARG A 33 0.83 -22.42 9.36
CA ARG A 33 0.62 -21.56 8.20
C ARG A 33 -0.80 -21.75 7.65
N TYR A 34 -1.52 -20.65 7.53
CA TYR A 34 -2.82 -20.53 6.89
C TYR A 34 -2.67 -19.66 5.65
N GLY A 35 -3.03 -20.18 4.48
CA GLY A 35 -2.92 -19.43 3.23
C GLY A 35 -4.05 -18.43 3.05
N ASP A 36 -3.78 -17.34 2.34
CA ASP A 36 -4.82 -16.41 1.91
C ASP A 36 -5.83 -17.11 0.97
N PRO A 37 -7.08 -16.67 0.96
CA PRO A 37 -8.13 -17.33 0.18
C PRO A 37 -7.91 -17.28 -1.34
N MET A 38 -7.16 -16.31 -1.86
CA MET A 38 -7.00 -16.08 -3.30
C MET A 38 -5.88 -16.92 -3.89
N LYS A 39 -4.67 -16.79 -3.35
CA LYS A 39 -3.46 -17.42 -3.90
C LYS A 39 -2.78 -18.39 -2.94
N ASN A 40 -3.40 -18.68 -1.79
CA ASN A 40 -2.81 -19.50 -0.74
C ASN A 40 -1.41 -18.99 -0.36
N LEU A 41 -1.19 -17.68 -0.31
CA LEU A 41 0.02 -17.04 0.16
C LEU A 41 -0.04 -16.90 1.67
N SER A 42 1.09 -17.03 2.34
CA SER A 42 1.12 -16.90 3.80
C SER A 42 0.95 -15.46 4.29
N HIS A 43 1.27 -14.49 3.43
CA HIS A 43 1.06 -13.07 3.67
C HIS A 43 0.57 -12.48 2.35
N ALA A 44 -0.56 -11.79 2.37
CA ALA A 44 -1.16 -11.23 1.19
C ALA A 44 -1.85 -9.91 1.53
N ALA A 45 -2.04 -9.10 0.50
CA ALA A 45 -2.79 -7.87 0.57
C ALA A 45 -3.47 -7.65 -0.78
N THR A 46 -4.63 -7.00 -0.79
CA THR A 46 -5.22 -6.46 -2.01
C THR A 46 -4.93 -4.96 -2.06
N ALA A 47 -4.77 -4.41 -3.27
CA ALA A 47 -4.49 -2.98 -3.44
C ALA A 47 -5.56 -2.11 -2.73
N THR A 48 -6.84 -2.47 -2.87
CA THR A 48 -7.96 -1.76 -2.21
C THR A 48 -7.84 -1.76 -0.70
N GLN A 49 -7.49 -2.88 -0.07
CA GLN A 49 -7.37 -2.92 1.40
C GLN A 49 -6.14 -2.14 1.90
N VAL A 50 -5.04 -2.13 1.15
CA VAL A 50 -3.89 -1.27 1.46
C VAL A 50 -4.25 0.21 1.30
N CYS A 51 -4.99 0.58 0.24
CA CYS A 51 -5.49 1.94 0.07
C CYS A 51 -6.39 2.36 1.24
N ARG A 52 -7.34 1.50 1.65
CA ARG A 52 -8.19 1.73 2.82
C ARG A 52 -7.36 1.90 4.09
N TYR A 53 -6.30 1.12 4.26
CA TYR A 53 -5.39 1.22 5.40
C TYR A 53 -4.73 2.60 5.49
N TYR A 54 -4.10 3.07 4.40
CA TYR A 54 -3.51 4.41 4.34
C TYR A 54 -4.55 5.51 4.52
N TYR A 55 -5.75 5.35 3.96
CA TYR A 55 -6.83 6.32 4.13
C TYR A 55 -7.26 6.45 5.59
N LEU A 56 -7.45 5.32 6.28
CA LEU A 56 -7.79 5.31 7.70
C LEU A 56 -6.64 5.86 8.57
N LEU A 57 -5.38 5.59 8.22
CA LEU A 57 -4.22 6.20 8.87
C LEU A 57 -4.22 7.73 8.73
N ALA A 58 -4.34 8.23 7.49
CA ALA A 58 -4.34 9.66 7.21
C ALA A 58 -5.49 10.39 7.92
N MET A 59 -6.63 9.72 8.10
CA MET A 59 -7.78 10.25 8.82
C MET A 59 -7.71 10.10 10.35
N GLY A 60 -6.67 9.45 10.90
CA GLY A 60 -6.56 9.18 12.33
C GLY A 60 -7.56 8.13 12.86
N LYS A 61 -8.09 7.27 11.98
CA LYS A 61 -9.20 6.34 12.23
C LYS A 61 -8.84 4.87 12.11
N LEU A 62 -7.57 4.50 11.85
CA LEU A 62 -7.21 3.08 11.71
C LEU A 62 -7.42 2.31 13.03
N ILE A 63 -6.88 2.84 14.13
CA ILE A 63 -7.10 2.34 15.49
C ILE A 63 -7.62 3.51 16.35
N ASN A 64 -6.82 4.57 16.41
CA ASN A 64 -7.17 5.87 16.96
C ASN A 64 -6.17 6.90 16.42
N ARG A 65 -6.37 8.18 16.77
CA ARG A 65 -5.52 9.28 16.30
C ARG A 65 -4.05 9.09 16.70
N GLN A 66 -3.78 8.84 17.97
CA GLN A 66 -2.43 8.68 18.50
C GLN A 66 -1.64 7.58 17.76
N ARG A 67 -2.21 6.37 17.64
CA ARG A 67 -1.55 5.25 16.95
C ARG A 67 -1.39 5.48 15.45
N SER A 68 -2.31 6.24 14.84
CA SER A 68 -2.19 6.59 13.42
C SER A 68 -1.05 7.60 13.20
N GLU A 69 -0.92 8.60 14.08
CA GLU A 69 0.18 9.56 14.06
C GLU A 69 1.54 8.87 14.28
N GLU A 70 1.64 7.98 15.27
CA GLU A 70 2.84 7.16 15.51
C GLU A 70 3.22 6.34 14.27
N MET A 71 2.24 5.65 13.66
CA MET A 71 2.50 4.82 12.48
C MET A 71 2.91 5.64 11.26
N LEU A 72 2.28 6.80 11.04
CA LEU A 72 2.71 7.73 10.00
C LEU A 72 4.15 8.20 10.26
N GLY A 73 4.53 8.42 11.52
CA GLY A 73 5.89 8.74 11.92
C GLY A 73 6.93 7.69 11.53
N TYR A 74 6.56 6.40 11.47
CA TYR A 74 7.46 5.33 10.99
C TYR A 74 7.48 5.17 9.46
N LEU A 75 6.42 5.58 8.78
CA LEU A 75 6.29 5.42 7.33
C LEU A 75 6.89 6.60 6.56
N VAL A 76 7.05 7.75 7.20
CA VAL A 76 7.49 8.99 6.58
C VAL A 76 8.99 8.98 6.25
N ASP A 77 9.38 9.78 5.27
CA ASP A 77 10.78 10.04 4.88
C ASP A 77 11.57 8.74 4.59
N PRO A 78 11.14 7.95 3.58
CA PRO A 78 11.68 6.62 3.32
C PRO A 78 13.15 6.66 2.90
N GLU A 79 14.00 5.86 3.56
CA GLU A 79 15.44 5.78 3.29
C GLU A 79 15.83 4.95 2.04
N LEU A 80 14.87 4.22 1.46
CA LEU A 80 15.11 3.35 0.31
C LEU A 80 14.61 3.99 -0.99
N HIS A 81 15.50 4.49 -1.84
CA HIS A 81 15.11 5.26 -3.04
C HIS A 81 14.83 4.42 -4.31
N HIS A 82 14.32 3.19 -4.15
CA HIS A 82 13.92 2.30 -5.25
C HIS A 82 12.40 2.37 -5.54
N LYS A 83 11.93 1.73 -6.62
CA LYS A 83 10.49 1.62 -7.00
C LYS A 83 9.79 2.99 -7.03
N PHE A 84 8.70 3.19 -6.28
CA PHE A 84 7.93 4.44 -6.33
C PHE A 84 8.76 5.67 -5.93
N VAL A 85 9.61 5.55 -4.90
CA VAL A 85 10.40 6.70 -4.43
C VAL A 85 11.39 7.17 -5.49
N ASN A 86 11.97 6.24 -6.25
CA ASN A 86 12.89 6.57 -7.35
C ASN A 86 12.28 7.58 -8.34
N SER A 87 10.99 7.42 -8.64
CA SER A 87 10.28 8.24 -9.61
C SER A 87 9.63 9.44 -8.95
N ILE A 88 9.01 9.28 -7.78
CA ILE A 88 8.23 10.35 -7.12
C ILE A 88 9.13 11.53 -6.73
N GLU A 89 10.37 11.28 -6.31
CA GLU A 89 11.32 12.34 -5.93
C GLU A 89 11.70 13.24 -7.10
N ARG A 90 11.59 12.74 -8.34
CA ARG A 90 11.89 13.51 -9.55
C ARG A 90 10.69 14.32 -10.02
N VAL A 91 9.49 13.74 -9.95
CA VAL A 91 8.27 14.37 -10.47
C VAL A 91 7.58 15.26 -9.42
N ALA A 92 7.79 14.97 -8.14
CA ALA A 92 7.12 15.62 -7.02
C ALA A 92 8.05 15.75 -5.79
N PRO A 93 9.21 16.43 -5.92
CA PRO A 93 10.21 16.54 -4.85
C PRO A 93 9.68 17.19 -3.56
N ASP A 94 8.65 18.04 -3.66
CA ASP A 94 8.07 18.75 -2.51
C ASP A 94 7.02 17.93 -1.75
N CYS A 95 6.73 16.70 -2.20
CA CYS A 95 5.76 15.85 -1.52
C CYS A 95 6.38 15.14 -0.33
N LYS A 96 5.68 15.18 0.80
CA LYS A 96 5.98 14.29 1.91
C LYS A 96 5.46 12.90 1.59
N ILE A 97 6.35 11.91 1.63
CA ILE A 97 6.03 10.53 1.25
C ILE A 97 5.98 9.66 2.50
N TYR A 98 4.87 8.95 2.67
CA TYR A 98 4.71 7.89 3.67
C TYR A 98 4.63 6.56 2.96
N ARG A 99 5.47 5.58 3.27
CA ARG A 99 5.66 4.44 2.39
C ARG A 99 5.99 3.12 3.09
N LYS A 100 5.55 2.03 2.47
CA LYS A 100 6.12 0.69 2.68
C LYS A 100 6.41 -0.03 1.35
N SER A 101 7.68 -0.43 1.17
CA SER A 101 8.15 -1.31 0.08
C SER A 101 8.19 -2.78 0.52
N GLY A 102 8.02 -3.72 -0.41
CA GLY A 102 8.22 -5.15 -0.19
C GLY A 102 8.75 -5.88 -1.42
N THR A 103 9.68 -6.82 -1.24
CA THR A 103 10.20 -7.67 -2.31
C THR A 103 10.36 -9.10 -1.79
N TRP A 104 9.91 -10.09 -2.55
CA TRP A 104 10.14 -11.50 -2.24
C TRP A 104 10.13 -12.34 -3.52
N ARG A 105 11.29 -12.90 -3.91
CA ARG A 105 11.44 -13.58 -5.21
C ARG A 105 10.99 -12.65 -6.35
N ASN A 106 10.03 -13.08 -7.17
CA ASN A 106 9.45 -12.30 -8.26
C ASN A 106 8.31 -11.38 -7.82
N TRP A 107 7.99 -11.34 -6.53
CA TRP A 107 6.97 -10.45 -5.99
C TRP A 107 7.59 -9.11 -5.63
N HIS A 108 7.10 -8.05 -6.25
CA HIS A 108 7.44 -6.67 -5.98
C HIS A 108 6.18 -5.93 -5.55
N ALA A 109 6.24 -5.34 -4.35
CA ALA A 109 5.20 -4.49 -3.82
C ALA A 109 5.77 -3.13 -3.47
N ASP A 110 4.95 -2.12 -3.65
CA ASP A 110 5.18 -0.79 -3.11
C ASP A 110 3.86 -0.10 -2.80
N SER A 111 3.87 0.74 -1.78
CA SER A 111 2.70 1.49 -1.36
C SER A 111 3.12 2.80 -0.77
N MET A 112 2.43 3.88 -1.14
CA MET A 112 2.71 5.20 -0.61
C MET A 112 1.45 6.05 -0.44
N LEU A 113 1.46 6.91 0.57
CA LEU A 113 0.65 8.11 0.65
C LEU A 113 1.54 9.29 0.25
N CYS A 114 1.18 9.95 -0.83
CA CYS A 114 1.80 11.18 -1.31
C CYS A 114 1.05 12.37 -0.71
N TRP A 115 1.76 13.22 0.01
CA TRP A 115 1.20 14.39 0.69
C TRP A 115 1.98 15.65 0.34
N GLY A 116 1.51 16.36 -0.69
CA GLY A 116 2.14 17.55 -1.21
C GLY A 116 1.16 18.69 -1.48
N PRO A 117 1.64 19.74 -2.16
CA PRO A 117 0.81 20.88 -2.54
C PRO A 117 -0.18 20.54 -3.66
N ASN A 118 -1.12 21.47 -3.88
CA ASN A 118 -2.12 21.42 -4.95
C ASN A 118 -2.96 20.13 -4.88
N TRP A 119 -3.01 19.38 -5.98
CA TRP A 119 -3.77 18.15 -6.13
C TRP A 119 -3.06 16.90 -5.56
N ARG A 120 -1.79 17.00 -5.15
CA ARG A 120 -0.96 15.85 -4.76
C ARG A 120 -1.27 15.36 -3.36
N ARG A 121 -2.47 14.82 -3.18
CA ARG A 121 -2.89 14.07 -1.98
C ARG A 121 -3.57 12.80 -2.41
N TYR A 122 -2.78 11.74 -2.58
CA TYR A 122 -3.29 10.47 -3.09
C TYR A 122 -2.52 9.29 -2.50
N ILE A 123 -3.13 8.12 -2.60
CA ILE A 123 -2.55 6.85 -2.20
C ILE A 123 -2.29 6.05 -3.47
N LEU A 124 -1.09 5.50 -3.61
CA LEU A 124 -0.72 4.60 -4.71
C LEU A 124 -0.24 3.28 -4.14
N VAL A 125 -0.74 2.17 -4.70
CA VAL A 125 -0.36 0.81 -4.32
C VAL A 125 -0.10 0.02 -5.59
N GLY A 126 1.06 -0.65 -5.65
CA GLY A 126 1.42 -1.57 -6.71
C GLY A 126 1.79 -2.93 -6.12
N LEU A 127 1.17 -3.99 -6.65
CA LEU A 127 1.45 -5.39 -6.32
C LEU A 127 1.71 -6.13 -7.62
N VAL A 128 2.97 -6.55 -7.84
CA VAL A 128 3.44 -7.08 -9.12
C VAL A 128 4.15 -8.42 -8.89
N GLU A 129 3.81 -9.42 -9.69
CA GLU A 129 4.47 -10.72 -9.75
C GLU A 129 5.19 -10.84 -11.09
N ASP A 130 6.38 -10.27 -11.19
CA ASP A 130 7.19 -10.25 -12.42
C ASP A 130 8.67 -10.03 -12.07
N ALA A 131 9.59 -10.64 -12.83
CA ALA A 131 11.03 -10.46 -12.64
C ALA A 131 11.48 -8.99 -12.90
N LYS A 132 10.72 -8.23 -13.68
CA LYS A 132 10.88 -6.80 -13.94
C LYS A 132 10.01 -5.93 -13.02
N GLY A 133 9.42 -6.50 -11.96
CA GLY A 133 8.44 -5.81 -11.13
C GLY A 133 8.93 -4.50 -10.52
N GLU A 134 10.22 -4.39 -10.20
CA GLU A 134 10.79 -3.11 -9.76
C GLU A 134 10.71 -2.02 -10.84
N GLN A 135 11.06 -2.34 -12.09
CA GLN A 135 11.01 -1.40 -13.21
C GLN A 135 9.56 -0.99 -13.50
N ILE A 136 8.63 -1.96 -13.51
CA ILE A 136 7.19 -1.71 -13.69
C ILE A 136 6.69 -0.70 -12.64
N LEU A 137 7.09 -0.85 -11.37
CA LEU A 137 6.69 0.07 -10.31
C LEU A 137 7.30 1.47 -10.49
N ARG A 138 8.53 1.59 -10.99
CA ARG A 138 9.13 2.89 -11.31
C ARG A 138 8.36 3.60 -12.43
N ASP A 139 7.99 2.86 -13.46
CA ASP A 139 7.29 3.38 -14.65
C ASP A 139 5.81 3.69 -14.36
N LEU A 140 5.22 3.08 -13.33
CA LEU A 140 3.83 3.34 -12.93
C LEU A 140 3.63 4.76 -12.39
N VAL A 141 4.58 5.29 -11.62
CA VAL A 141 4.45 6.61 -10.98
C VAL A 141 4.22 7.75 -11.99
N PRO A 142 5.06 7.94 -13.03
CA PRO A 142 4.85 9.02 -13.99
C PRO A 142 3.52 8.89 -14.74
N ALA A 143 3.10 7.67 -15.07
CA ALA A 143 1.81 7.44 -15.73
C ALA A 143 0.62 7.86 -14.83
N VAL A 144 0.69 7.54 -13.53
CA VAL A 144 -0.35 7.95 -12.56
C VAL A 144 -0.34 9.46 -12.36
N GLU A 145 0.84 10.08 -12.19
CA GLU A 145 0.96 11.54 -12.05
C GLU A 145 0.39 12.29 -13.26
N GLU A 146 0.62 11.79 -14.47
CA GLU A 146 0.06 12.38 -15.69
C GLU A 146 -1.48 12.35 -15.70
N VAL A 147 -2.07 11.21 -15.35
CA VAL A 147 -3.53 11.04 -15.31
C VAL A 147 -4.16 11.92 -14.23
N LEU A 148 -3.61 11.91 -13.01
CA LEU A 148 -4.14 12.69 -11.89
C LEU A 148 -4.03 14.19 -12.13
N ARG A 149 -2.87 14.66 -12.62
CA ARG A 149 -2.67 16.08 -12.98
C ARG A 149 -3.69 16.56 -14.00
N SER A 150 -3.94 15.75 -15.04
CA SER A 150 -4.88 16.10 -16.12
C SER A 150 -6.31 16.22 -15.60
N HIS A 151 -6.71 15.34 -14.68
CA HIS A 151 -8.02 15.43 -14.03
C HIS A 151 -8.12 16.65 -13.12
N SER A 152 -7.10 16.95 -12.31
CA SER A 152 -7.14 18.10 -11.40
C SER A 152 -7.18 19.44 -12.13
N ALA A 153 -6.42 19.58 -13.22
CA ALA A 153 -6.47 20.79 -14.06
C ALA A 153 -7.86 21.02 -14.68
N ALA A 154 -8.62 19.96 -14.97
CA ALA A 154 -9.98 20.09 -15.49
C ALA A 154 -10.99 20.62 -14.45
N TYR A 155 -10.74 20.39 -13.16
CA TYR A 155 -11.61 20.86 -12.06
C TYR A 155 -11.30 22.29 -11.60
N GLU A 156 -10.08 22.80 -11.80
CA GLU A 156 -9.71 24.19 -11.46
C GLU A 156 -10.25 25.23 -12.47
N VAL A 157 -10.74 24.77 -13.63
CA VAL A 157 -11.29 25.63 -14.71
C VAL A 157 -12.83 25.71 -14.65
N GLN A 158 -13.47 25.08 -13.66
CA GLN A 158 -14.92 25.15 -13.39
C GLN A 158 -15.22 26.04 -12.18
#